data_AF-A0A959T9E1-F1
#
_entry.id   AF-A0A959T9E1-F1
#
_cell.length_a   1.000
_cell.length_b   1.000
_cell.length_c   1.000
_cell.angle_alpha   90.00
_cell.angle_beta   90.00
_cell.angle_gamma   90.00
#
_symmetry.space_group_name_H-M   'P 1'
#
loop_
_entity.id
_entity.type
_entity.pdbx_description
1 polymer ?
#
loop_
_entity_poly.entity_id
_entity_poly.type
_entity_poly.pdbx_seq_one_letter_code
_entity_poly.pdbx_strand_id
1 'polypeptide(L)'
;MTTRPEALLEAELVAQLRGMGYGIVAIQDDAGLLANLQAQLETFNGTSFTQRDMTRLLNHLQKGTLYDRSKILRDRYALEREDGTVTYVRFFDGGDPAANRWQVTQQVTNVGSYTNRYDVTILCNGLPVVQVELKRSGLELKEAFN
;
A
#
# COMPACT_ATOMS: atom_id res chain seq x y z
N MET A 1 18.71 -21.03 -20.81
CA MET A 1 17.65 -20.61 -19.86
C MET A 1 16.66 -19.75 -20.63
N THR A 2 15.36 -20.05 -20.57
CA THR A 2 14.32 -19.24 -21.22
C THR A 2 14.11 -17.95 -20.44
N THR A 3 14.37 -16.81 -21.07
CA THR A 3 14.13 -15.48 -20.51
C THR A 3 12.62 -15.24 -20.43
N ARG A 4 12.10 -14.97 -19.22
CA ARG A 4 10.69 -14.56 -19.04
C ARG A 4 10.63 -13.03 -18.99
N PRO A 5 9.74 -12.39 -19.78
CA PRO A 5 9.49 -10.96 -19.68
C PRO A 5 8.94 -10.59 -18.30
N GLU A 6 9.32 -9.43 -17.77
CA GLU A 6 8.86 -8.94 -16.47
C GLU A 6 7.34 -8.74 -16.43
N ALA A 7 6.74 -8.32 -17.55
CA ALA A 7 5.29 -8.18 -17.68
C ALA A 7 4.55 -9.51 -17.41
N LEU A 8 5.14 -10.65 -17.80
CA LEU A 8 4.55 -11.96 -17.51
C LEU A 8 4.68 -12.29 -16.03
N LEU A 9 5.85 -12.04 -15.42
CA LEU A 9 6.09 -12.26 -14.00
C LEU A 9 5.16 -11.40 -13.12
N GLU A 10 4.91 -10.16 -13.53
CA GLU A 10 4.01 -9.23 -12.87
C GLU A 10 2.57 -9.76 -12.89
N ALA A 11 2.08 -10.15 -14.07
CA ALA A 11 0.74 -10.71 -14.22
C ALA A 11 0.55 -12.01 -13.43
N GLU A 12 1.57 -12.90 -13.42
CA GLU A 12 1.56 -14.13 -12.64
C GLU A 12 1.51 -13.83 -11.13
N LEU A 13 2.32 -12.88 -10.64
CA LEU A 13 2.34 -12.49 -9.23
C LEU A 13 1.00 -11.91 -8.78
N VAL A 14 0.41 -11.00 -9.56
CA VAL A 14 -0.90 -10.42 -9.25
C VAL A 14 -2.00 -11.48 -9.26
N ALA A 15 -1.97 -12.42 -10.20
CA ALA A 15 -2.92 -13.53 -10.25
C ALA A 15 -2.81 -14.43 -9.01
N GLN A 16 -1.58 -14.73 -8.54
CA GLN A 16 -1.35 -15.49 -7.32
C GLN A 16 -1.87 -14.76 -6.07
N LEU A 17 -1.55 -13.47 -5.93
CA LEU A 17 -2.03 -12.65 -4.81
C LEU A 17 -3.57 -12.58 -4.78
N ARG A 18 -4.20 -12.44 -5.95
CA ARG A 18 -5.67 -12.51 -6.05
C ARG A 18 -6.20 -13.86 -5.57
N GLY A 19 -5.56 -14.97 -5.97
CA GLY A 19 -5.91 -16.31 -5.50
C GLY A 19 -5.78 -16.50 -3.99
N MET A 20 -4.89 -15.73 -3.35
CA MET A 20 -4.72 -15.67 -1.90
C MET A 20 -5.71 -14.71 -1.20
N GLY A 21 -6.62 -14.06 -1.93
CA GLY A 21 -7.65 -13.19 -1.38
C GLY A 21 -7.30 -11.69 -1.35
N TYR A 22 -6.19 -11.28 -1.98
CA TYR A 22 -5.83 -9.86 -2.09
C TYR A 22 -6.78 -9.16 -3.09
N GLY A 23 -7.35 -8.04 -2.69
CA GLY A 23 -8.17 -7.21 -3.58
C GLY A 23 -7.33 -6.52 -4.64
N ILE A 24 -7.66 -6.69 -5.93
CA ILE A 24 -7.01 -5.92 -6.99
C ILE A 24 -7.60 -4.51 -7.02
N VAL A 25 -6.75 -3.50 -6.91
CA VAL A 25 -7.15 -2.08 -7.03
C VAL A 25 -6.30 -1.39 -8.08
N ALA A 26 -6.94 -0.53 -8.89
CA ALA A 26 -6.25 0.30 -9.86
C ALA A 26 -6.01 1.69 -9.25
N ILE A 27 -4.75 2.04 -9.02
CA ILE A 27 -4.34 3.35 -8.49
C ILE A 27 -3.42 4.02 -9.50
N GLN A 28 -3.92 5.08 -10.14
CA GLN A 28 -3.23 5.76 -11.24
C GLN A 28 -2.41 6.96 -10.77
N ASP A 29 -2.79 7.57 -9.66
CA ASP A 29 -2.21 8.79 -9.13
C ASP A 29 -2.30 8.86 -7.59
N ASP A 30 -1.67 9.89 -7.03
CA ASP A 30 -1.66 10.15 -5.59
C ASP A 30 -3.07 10.40 -5.04
N ALA A 31 -3.95 11.02 -5.83
CA ALA A 31 -5.33 11.27 -5.44
C ALA A 31 -6.11 9.96 -5.27
N GLY A 32 -5.94 9.02 -6.19
CA GLY A 32 -6.49 7.67 -6.12
C GLY A 32 -5.94 6.87 -4.95
N LEU A 33 -4.64 7.03 -4.63
CA LEU A 33 -4.03 6.38 -3.46
C LEU A 33 -4.66 6.90 -2.17
N LEU A 34 -4.81 8.21 -2.04
CA LEU A 34 -5.43 8.84 -0.87
C LEU A 34 -6.91 8.47 -0.73
N ALA A 35 -7.66 8.44 -1.83
CA ALA A 35 -9.06 8.01 -1.83
C ALA A 35 -9.21 6.55 -1.40
N ASN A 36 -8.34 5.66 -1.91
CA ASN A 36 -8.32 4.26 -1.49
C ASN A 36 -7.95 4.13 -0.01
N LEU A 37 -6.91 4.84 0.45
CA LEU A 37 -6.51 4.87 1.85
C LEU A 37 -7.66 5.28 2.77
N GLN A 38 -8.35 6.37 2.44
CA GLN A 38 -9.50 6.83 3.20
C GLN A 38 -10.57 5.73 3.28
N ALA A 39 -11.02 5.20 2.14
CA ALA A 39 -12.08 4.20 2.09
C ALA A 39 -11.73 2.92 2.88
N GLN A 40 -10.47 2.45 2.80
CA GLN A 40 -10.03 1.29 3.56
C GLN A 40 -9.94 1.57 5.05
N LEU A 41 -9.42 2.72 5.48
CA LEU A 41 -9.36 3.09 6.89
C LEU A 41 -10.75 3.29 7.49
N GLU A 42 -11.68 3.89 6.75
CA GLU A 42 -13.06 4.05 7.17
C GLU A 42 -13.72 2.69 7.41
N THR A 43 -13.54 1.77 6.46
CA THR A 43 -14.05 0.40 6.58
C THR A 43 -13.42 -0.34 7.74
N PHE A 44 -12.10 -0.26 7.90
CA PHE A 44 -11.35 -0.96 8.95
C PHE A 44 -11.69 -0.45 10.35
N ASN A 45 -11.96 0.85 10.50
CA ASN A 45 -12.28 1.46 11.78
C ASN A 45 -13.79 1.62 12.04
N GLY A 46 -14.65 1.30 11.07
CA GLY A 46 -16.10 1.44 11.20
C GLY A 46 -16.57 2.89 11.40
N THR A 47 -15.89 3.86 10.79
CA THR A 47 -16.19 5.30 10.92
C THR A 47 -15.92 6.02 9.60
N SER A 48 -16.53 7.19 9.38
CA SER A 48 -16.14 8.09 8.28
C SER A 48 -15.06 9.10 8.72
N PHE A 49 -14.31 9.62 7.75
CA PHE A 49 -13.34 10.69 7.95
C PHE A 49 -13.69 11.89 7.06
N THR A 50 -13.65 13.07 7.64
CA THR A 50 -13.68 14.31 6.87
C THR A 50 -12.32 14.57 6.20
N GLN A 51 -12.25 15.51 5.26
CA GLN A 51 -10.98 15.92 4.66
C GLN A 51 -9.97 16.44 5.72
N ARG A 52 -10.47 17.12 6.75
CA ARG A 52 -9.63 17.60 7.88
C ARG A 52 -9.12 16.46 8.74
N ASP A 53 -9.96 15.45 9.00
CA ASP A 53 -9.54 14.23 9.69
C ASP A 53 -8.43 13.52 8.92
N MET A 54 -8.61 13.34 7.61
CA MET A 54 -7.61 12.72 6.74
C MET A 54 -6.30 13.50 6.74
N THR A 55 -6.36 14.84 6.74
CA THR A 55 -5.15 15.68 6.85
C THR A 55 -4.42 15.44 8.18
N ARG A 56 -5.15 15.36 9.30
CA ARG A 56 -4.57 15.05 10.62
C ARG A 56 -3.95 13.65 10.65
N LEU A 57 -4.62 12.65 10.09
CA LEU A 57 -4.14 11.27 10.00
C LEU A 57 -2.86 11.15 9.18
N LEU A 58 -2.81 11.76 7.99
CA LEU A 58 -1.62 11.78 7.14
C LEU A 58 -0.44 12.47 7.82
N ASN A 59 -0.70 13.64 8.43
CA ASN A 59 0.32 14.35 9.20
C ASN A 59 0.85 13.49 10.36
N HIS A 60 -0.01 12.71 11.02
CA HIS A 60 0.42 11.80 12.07
C HIS A 60 1.28 10.65 11.53
N LEU A 61 0.85 9.98 10.46
CA LEU A 61 1.57 8.88 9.80
C LEU A 61 2.97 9.28 9.30
N GLN A 62 3.16 10.55 8.94
CA GLN A 62 4.43 11.06 8.41
C GLN A 62 5.43 11.54 9.48
N LYS A 63 5.03 11.58 10.76
CA LYS A 63 5.88 12.06 11.86
C LYS A 63 7.09 11.15 12.10
N GLY A 64 8.23 11.78 12.38
CA GLY A 64 9.45 11.11 12.84
C GLY A 64 10.20 10.34 11.75
N THR A 65 11.14 9.52 12.22
CA THR A 65 12.01 8.66 11.40
C THR A 65 11.25 7.44 10.86
N LEU A 66 11.88 6.66 9.98
CA LEU A 66 11.31 5.38 9.50
C LEU A 66 10.94 4.45 10.66
N TYR A 67 11.77 4.40 11.70
CA TYR A 67 11.49 3.61 12.90
C TYR A 67 10.26 4.12 13.65
N ASP A 68 10.12 5.44 13.81
CA ASP A 68 8.95 6.05 14.47
C ASP A 68 7.68 5.80 13.68
N ARG A 69 7.72 5.91 12.36
CA ARG A 69 6.60 5.59 11.47
C ARG A 69 6.18 4.13 11.61
N SER A 70 7.14 3.21 11.76
CA SER A 70 6.82 1.80 12.03
C SER A 70 6.10 1.59 13.36
N LYS A 71 6.39 2.41 14.39
CA LYS A 71 5.67 2.37 15.67
C LYS A 71 4.28 2.96 15.52
N ILE A 72 4.16 4.13 14.90
CA ILE A 72 2.88 4.80 14.63
C ILE A 72 1.91 3.87 13.90
N LEU A 73 2.37 3.13 12.89
CA LEU A 73 1.55 2.18 12.15
C LEU A 73 0.92 1.09 13.03
N ARG A 74 1.60 0.67 14.10
CA ARG A 74 1.13 -0.40 15.01
C ARG A 74 0.34 0.14 16.20
N ASP A 75 0.33 1.45 16.41
CA ASP A 75 -0.33 2.10 17.54
C ASP A 75 -1.74 2.60 17.18
N ARG A 76 -2.47 3.07 18.19
CA ARG A 76 -3.76 3.75 18.03
C ARG A 76 -3.56 5.26 18.08
N TYR A 77 -4.16 5.96 17.13
CA TYR A 77 -4.16 7.42 17.12
C TYR A 77 -5.45 7.97 17.72
N ALA A 78 -5.33 8.77 18.77
CA ALA A 78 -6.44 9.54 19.32
C ALA A 78 -6.73 10.74 18.40
N LEU A 79 -7.69 10.58 17.49
CA LEU A 79 -8.15 11.62 16.59
C LEU A 79 -9.24 12.45 17.27
N GLU A 80 -8.92 13.70 17.59
CA GLU A 80 -9.91 14.68 18.02
C GLU A 80 -10.70 15.20 16.81
N ARG A 81 -12.01 14.94 16.83
CA ARG A 81 -13.00 15.32 15.82
C ARG A 81 -13.44 16.76 16.01
N GLU A 82 -14.11 17.30 15.00
CA GLU A 82 -14.57 18.70 15.04
C GLU A 82 -15.67 18.96 16.08
N ASP A 83 -16.44 17.94 16.45
CA ASP A 83 -17.45 17.99 17.50
C ASP A 83 -16.85 17.84 18.92
N GLY A 84 -15.52 17.77 19.03
CA GLY A 84 -14.79 17.59 20.30
C GLY A 84 -14.73 16.14 20.79
N THR A 85 -15.33 15.19 20.06
CA THR A 85 -15.20 13.76 20.41
C THR A 85 -13.82 13.21 20.02
N VAL A 86 -13.39 12.16 20.71
CA VAL A 86 -12.13 11.47 20.39
C VAL A 86 -12.44 10.09 19.83
N THR A 87 -11.99 9.85 18.59
CA THR A 87 -12.04 8.52 17.96
C THR A 87 -10.64 7.91 17.96
N TYR A 88 -10.50 6.66 18.42
CA TYR A 88 -9.24 5.94 18.34
C TYR A 88 -9.12 5.22 17.00
N VAL A 89 -8.28 5.76 16.11
CA VAL A 89 -8.03 5.22 14.79
C VAL A 89 -6.88 4.20 14.85
N ARG A 90 -7.09 3.04 14.23
CA ARG A 90 -6.08 2.00 14.01
C ARG A 90 -5.69 2.00 12.53
N PHE A 91 -4.41 1.80 12.27
CA PHE A 91 -3.87 1.67 10.90
C PHE A 91 -3.59 0.22 10.52
N PHE A 92 -3.25 -0.61 11.51
CA PHE A 92 -2.90 -2.00 11.33
C PHE A 92 -3.31 -2.82 12.55
N ASP A 93 -3.75 -4.05 12.33
CA ASP A 93 -3.94 -5.06 13.38
C ASP A 93 -2.83 -6.10 13.34
N GLY A 94 -1.87 -6.02 14.26
CA GLY A 94 -0.83 -7.03 14.41
C GLY A 94 -1.26 -8.26 15.19
N GLY A 95 -2.39 -8.19 15.92
CA GLY A 95 -2.91 -9.31 16.71
C GLY A 95 -3.82 -10.23 15.90
N ASP A 96 -4.61 -9.64 14.99
CA ASP A 96 -5.44 -10.38 14.04
C ASP A 96 -5.15 -9.95 12.59
N PRO A 97 -4.23 -10.65 11.89
CA PRO A 97 -3.91 -10.35 10.50
C PRO A 97 -5.11 -10.43 9.55
N ALA A 98 -6.14 -11.23 9.87
CA ALA A 98 -7.33 -11.40 9.04
C ALA A 98 -8.30 -10.21 9.14
N ALA A 99 -8.19 -9.40 10.19
CA ALA A 99 -8.94 -8.14 10.31
C ALA A 99 -8.42 -7.07 9.33
N ASN A 100 -7.18 -7.19 8.86
CA ASN A 100 -6.62 -6.26 7.87
C ASN A 100 -7.11 -6.58 6.46
N ARG A 101 -7.28 -5.52 5.67
CA ARG A 101 -7.69 -5.61 4.27
C ARG A 101 -6.46 -5.49 3.38
N TRP A 102 -6.16 -6.57 2.68
CA TRP A 102 -5.01 -6.63 1.78
C TRP A 102 -5.41 -6.34 0.35
N GLN A 103 -4.68 -5.44 -0.30
CA GLN A 103 -4.87 -5.12 -1.71
C GLN A 103 -3.56 -5.19 -2.47
N VAL A 104 -3.64 -5.37 -3.77
CA VAL A 104 -2.53 -5.30 -4.70
C VAL A 104 -2.83 -4.30 -5.80
N THR A 105 -1.87 -3.44 -6.10
CA THR A 105 -1.89 -2.51 -7.23
C THR A 105 -0.58 -2.63 -8.01
N GLN A 106 -0.65 -2.38 -9.31
CA GLN A 106 0.50 -2.36 -10.20
C GLN A 106 0.41 -1.12 -11.08
N GLN A 107 1.54 -0.45 -11.31
CA GLN A 107 1.61 0.67 -12.24
C GLN A 107 2.31 0.21 -13.51
N VAL A 108 1.55 0.01 -14.59
CA VAL A 108 2.13 -0.23 -15.92
C VAL A 108 2.37 1.12 -16.58
N THR A 109 3.46 1.79 -16.23
CA THR A 109 3.82 3.06 -16.86
C THR A 109 4.66 2.79 -18.11
N ASN A 110 4.04 2.94 -19.28
CA ASN A 110 4.72 2.84 -20.58
C ASN A 110 5.38 4.19 -20.90
N VAL A 111 6.60 4.44 -20.41
CA VAL A 111 7.35 5.69 -20.70
C VAL A 111 8.38 5.43 -21.81
N GLY A 112 7.97 5.61 -23.07
CA GLY A 112 8.91 5.69 -24.19
C GLY A 112 9.81 4.47 -24.37
N SER A 113 10.85 4.61 -25.20
CA SER A 113 11.53 3.48 -25.86
C SER A 113 12.37 2.54 -24.97
N TYR A 114 12.65 2.83 -23.68
CA TYR A 114 13.66 2.03 -22.95
C TYR A 114 13.49 1.79 -21.43
N THR A 115 12.44 2.22 -20.73
CA THR A 115 12.32 1.90 -19.29
C THR A 115 10.89 1.58 -18.86
N ASN A 116 10.54 0.29 -18.84
CA ASN A 116 9.33 -0.19 -18.17
C ASN A 116 9.72 -0.59 -16.73
N ARG A 117 9.13 0.09 -15.73
CA ARG A 117 9.15 -0.36 -14.34
C ARG A 117 7.97 -1.30 -14.12
N TYR A 118 8.26 -2.48 -13.60
CA TYR A 118 7.25 -3.49 -13.25
C TYR A 118 7.30 -3.67 -11.74
N ASP A 119 6.56 -2.78 -11.06
CA ASP A 119 6.51 -2.72 -9.60
C ASP A 119 5.10 -3.11 -9.14
N VAL A 120 5.02 -4.16 -8.33
CA VAL A 120 3.80 -4.55 -7.65
C VAL A 120 3.83 -3.98 -6.23
N THR A 121 2.84 -3.18 -5.89
CA THR A 121 2.68 -2.64 -4.53
C THR A 121 1.58 -3.39 -3.80
N ILE A 122 1.90 -3.89 -2.61
CA ILE A 122 0.92 -4.48 -1.69
C ILE A 122 0.52 -3.43 -0.68
N LEU A 123 -0.80 -3.26 -0.54
CA LEU A 123 -1.42 -2.36 0.41
C LEU A 123 -2.03 -3.13 1.57
N CYS A 124 -1.91 -2.59 2.78
CA CYS A 124 -2.62 -3.05 3.97
C CYS A 124 -3.48 -1.91 4.50
N ASN A 125 -4.80 -2.11 4.56
CA ASN A 125 -5.77 -1.06 4.89
C ASN A 125 -5.54 0.22 4.06
N GLY A 126 -5.16 0.05 2.79
CA GLY A 126 -4.86 1.14 1.85
C GLY A 126 -3.47 1.78 1.99
N LEU A 127 -2.66 1.40 2.98
CA LEU A 127 -1.28 1.86 3.15
C LEU A 127 -0.30 1.01 2.33
N PRO A 128 0.61 1.61 1.54
CA PRO A 128 1.66 0.86 0.84
C PRO A 128 2.69 0.35 1.84
N VAL A 129 2.76 -0.97 2.02
CA VAL A 129 3.62 -1.60 3.04
C VAL A 129 4.69 -2.50 2.44
N VAL A 130 4.51 -2.98 1.21
CA VAL A 130 5.51 -3.76 0.49
C VAL A 130 5.55 -3.31 -0.97
N GLN A 131 6.75 -3.05 -1.45
CA GLN A 131 7.04 -2.81 -2.86
C GLN A 131 7.86 -3.99 -3.38
N VAL A 132 7.36 -4.62 -4.45
CA VAL A 132 8.00 -5.75 -5.12
C VAL A 132 8.47 -5.26 -6.49
N GLU A 133 9.78 -5.17 -6.66
CA GLU A 133 10.39 -4.83 -7.94
C GLU A 133 10.74 -6.12 -8.70
N LEU A 134 10.24 -6.26 -9.93
CA LEU A 134 10.49 -7.43 -10.77
C LEU A 134 11.59 -7.12 -11.80
N LYS A 135 12.50 -8.09 -12.00
CA LYS A 135 13.59 -8.03 -12.97
C LYS A 135 13.54 -9.22 -13.93
N ARG A 136 14.11 -9.07 -15.12
CA ARG A 136 14.24 -10.18 -16.09
C ARG A 136 15.03 -11.33 -15.51
N SER A 137 14.56 -12.54 -15.78
CA SER A 137 15.32 -13.75 -15.47
C SER A 137 16.60 -13.79 -16.30
N GLY A 138 17.77 -13.85 -15.65
CA GLY A 138 19.08 -13.95 -16.30
C GLY A 138 20.09 -12.86 -15.93
N LEU A 139 19.68 -11.79 -15.24
CA LEU A 139 20.62 -10.93 -14.52
C LEU A 139 21.00 -11.59 -13.19
N GLU A 140 22.29 -11.54 -12.83
CA GLU A 140 22.72 -11.99 -11.51
C GLU A 140 22.12 -11.10 -10.43
N LEU A 141 21.66 -11.69 -9.32
CA LEU A 141 21.14 -10.96 -8.15
C LEU A 141 22.10 -9.84 -7.68
N LYS A 142 23.41 -9.99 -7.88
CA LYS A 142 24.43 -8.99 -7.54
C LYS A 142 24.35 -7.70 -8.38
N GLU A 143 23.88 -7.78 -9.62
CA GLU A 143 23.67 -6.60 -10.48
C GLU A 143 22.31 -5.93 -10.22
N ALA A 144 21.39 -6.61 -9.52
CA ALA A 144 20.04 -6.11 -9.23
C ALA A 144 19.96 -5.18 -8.00
N PHE A 145 21.00 -5.15 -7.15
CA PHE A 145 21.05 -4.32 -5.94
C PHE A 145 22.00 -3.11 -6.04
N ASN A 146 22.68 -2.93 -7.17
CA ASN A 146 23.49 -1.74 -7.47
C ASN A 146 22.67 -0.70 -8.24
#